data_AF-A0A8T1S4W3-F1
#
_entry.id   AF-A0A8T1S4W3-F1
#
_cell.length_a   1.000
_cell.length_b   1.000
_cell.length_c   1.000
_cell.angle_alpha   90.00
_cell.angle_beta   90.00
_cell.angle_gamma   90.00
#
_symmetry.space_group_name_H-M   'P 1'
#
loop_
_entity.id
_entity.type
_entity.pdbx_description
1 polymer ?
#
loop_
_entity_poly.entity_id
_entity_poly.type
_entity_poly.pdbx_seq_one_letter_code
_entity_poly.pdbx_strand_id
1 'polypeptide(L)'
;MWRENLSKVNQKAAESLADPTEYENLFPGLKEAFVVEDYVKETHTDLRPAKEYPLVTPNEERNLLEEAKGFEPSGGVVSQESEEEELVPSPKPVVAPPVPGNSDPLPMTKDEKALLDLDDDLDNLDLEDIDTTDINLDEEILDD
;
A
#
# COMPACT_ATOMS: atom_id res chain seq x y z
N MET A 1 6.57 -12.71 7.20
CA MET A 1 6.47 -12.29 5.79
C MET A 1 5.41 -13.09 5.06
N TRP A 2 4.59 -12.48 4.20
CA TRP A 2 3.52 -13.18 3.48
C TRP A 2 4.04 -14.23 2.48
N ARG A 3 5.15 -13.95 1.80
CA ARG A 3 5.85 -14.90 0.92
C ARG A 3 6.21 -16.21 1.64
N GLU A 4 6.83 -16.12 2.82
CA GLU A 4 7.22 -17.27 3.66
C GLU A 4 6.03 -18.04 4.24
N ASN A 5 4.92 -17.36 4.52
CA ASN A 5 3.71 -18.02 5.01
C ASN A 5 2.95 -18.71 3.88
N LEU A 6 2.96 -18.12 2.68
CA LEU A 6 2.37 -18.72 1.49
C LEU A 6 3.20 -19.87 0.94
N SER A 7 4.53 -19.85 1.05
CA SER A 7 5.38 -20.94 0.57
C SER A 7 5.07 -22.28 1.26
N LYS A 8 4.63 -22.23 2.52
CA LYS A 8 4.19 -23.41 3.30
C LYS A 8 2.95 -24.10 2.72
N VAL A 9 2.06 -23.34 2.07
CA VAL A 9 0.78 -23.85 1.54
C VAL A 9 0.78 -23.97 0.02
N ASN A 10 1.46 -23.06 -0.68
CA ASN A 10 1.60 -23.03 -2.13
C ASN A 10 2.84 -22.23 -2.55
N GLN A 11 3.90 -22.95 -2.91
CA GLN A 11 5.16 -22.37 -3.40
C GLN A 11 4.97 -21.45 -4.61
N LYS A 12 4.12 -21.83 -5.57
CA LYS A 12 3.88 -21.03 -6.79
C LYS A 12 3.17 -19.72 -6.50
N ALA A 13 2.24 -19.71 -5.54
CA ALA A 13 1.57 -18.47 -5.12
C ALA A 13 2.54 -17.54 -4.39
N ALA A 14 3.46 -18.09 -3.59
CA ALA A 14 4.51 -17.30 -2.94
C ALA A 14 5.49 -16.69 -3.95
N GLU A 15 5.88 -17.44 -4.97
CA GLU A 15 6.73 -16.94 -6.06
C GLU A 15 6.00 -15.91 -6.96
N SER A 16 4.67 -15.99 -7.05
CA SER A 16 3.85 -15.02 -7.78
C SER A 16 3.71 -13.67 -7.06
N LEU A 17 4.06 -13.59 -5.77
CA LEU A 17 4.17 -12.31 -5.09
C LEU A 17 5.40 -11.58 -5.62
N ALA A 18 5.14 -10.50 -6.36
CA ALA A 18 6.15 -9.61 -6.88
C ALA A 18 6.87 -8.86 -5.75
N ASP A 19 8.19 -8.72 -5.88
CA ASP A 19 8.97 -7.84 -5.02
C ASP A 19 9.01 -6.44 -5.64
N PRO A 20 8.57 -5.37 -4.95
CA PRO A 20 8.60 -4.02 -5.50
C PRO A 20 10.01 -3.51 -5.82
N THR A 21 11.05 -4.10 -5.22
CA THR A 21 12.45 -3.76 -5.51
C THR A 21 12.96 -4.37 -6.83
N GLU A 22 12.35 -5.47 -7.29
CA GLU A 22 12.70 -6.15 -8.55
C GLU A 22 12.06 -5.48 -9.79
N TYR A 23 11.07 -4.61 -9.60
CA TYR A 23 10.31 -3.98 -10.68
C TYR A 23 10.31 -2.45 -10.59
N GLU A 24 11.48 -1.83 -10.73
CA GLU A 24 11.64 -0.37 -10.62
C GLU A 24 10.69 0.44 -11.52
N ASN A 25 10.37 -0.08 -12.71
CA ASN A 25 9.44 0.56 -13.65
C ASN A 25 8.01 0.69 -13.11
N LEU A 26 7.64 -0.12 -12.11
CA LEU A 26 6.34 -0.09 -11.46
C LEU A 26 6.33 0.77 -10.19
N PHE A 27 7.51 1.07 -9.63
CA PHE A 27 7.66 1.77 -8.36
C PHE A 27 8.69 2.91 -8.47
N PRO A 28 8.38 3.97 -9.25
CA PRO A 28 9.27 5.12 -9.37
C PRO A 28 9.48 5.79 -8.00
N GLY A 29 10.73 6.15 -7.69
CA GLY A 29 11.09 6.80 -6.42
C GLY A 29 11.26 5.86 -5.22
N LEU A 30 11.02 4.55 -5.35
CA LEU A 30 11.18 3.61 -4.22
C LEU A 30 12.62 3.57 -3.69
N LYS A 31 13.62 3.52 -4.59
CA LYS A 31 15.04 3.54 -4.21
C LYS A 31 15.43 4.84 -3.51
N GLU A 32 14.94 5.97 -4.03
CA GLU A 32 15.18 7.30 -3.45
C GLU A 32 14.54 7.41 -2.06
N ALA A 33 13.35 6.83 -1.88
CA ALA A 33 12.66 6.80 -0.58
C ALA A 33 13.45 6.03 0.48
N PHE A 34 14.10 4.91 0.13
CA PHE A 34 14.97 4.20 1.08
C PHE A 34 16.18 5.04 1.51
N VAL A 35 16.83 5.73 0.56
CA VAL A 35 17.95 6.64 0.86
C VAL A 35 17.49 7.79 1.78
N VAL A 36 16.32 8.36 1.49
CA VAL A 36 15.70 9.41 2.31
C VAL A 36 15.36 8.91 3.72
N GLU A 37 14.84 7.68 3.83
CA GLU A 37 14.52 7.08 5.12
C GLU A 37 15.78 6.99 6.00
N ASP A 38 16.89 6.51 5.43
CA ASP A 38 18.17 6.43 6.12
C ASP A 38 18.73 7.80 6.50
N TYR A 39 18.61 8.79 5.60
CA TYR A 39 18.96 10.18 5.90
C TYR A 39 18.18 10.73 7.10
N VAL A 40 16.87 10.51 7.14
CA VAL A 40 16.01 10.96 8.25
C VAL A 40 16.38 10.25 9.54
N LYS A 41 16.63 8.94 9.50
CA LYS A 41 17.07 8.18 10.68
C LYS A 41 18.36 8.77 11.26
N GLU A 42 19.34 9.12 10.43
CA GLU A 42 20.61 9.69 10.88
C GLU A 42 20.48 11.13 11.39
N THR A 43 19.67 11.95 10.72
CA THR A 43 19.55 13.38 11.04
C THR A 43 18.52 13.71 12.13
N HIS A 44 17.53 12.85 12.35
CA HIS A 44 16.38 13.10 13.23
C HIS A 44 16.43 12.31 14.55
N THR A 45 17.63 12.13 15.11
CA THR A 45 17.79 11.39 16.37
C THR A 45 17.58 12.27 17.62
N ASP A 46 17.91 13.56 17.56
CA ASP A 46 17.91 14.43 18.74
C ASP A 46 16.70 15.37 18.83
N LEU A 47 16.10 15.45 20.02
CA LEU A 47 15.07 16.43 20.34
C LEU A 47 15.69 17.83 20.36
N ARG A 48 15.11 18.77 19.61
CA ARG A 48 15.55 20.16 19.62
C ARG A 48 15.03 20.91 20.85
N PRO A 49 15.76 21.92 21.36
CA PRO A 49 15.25 22.79 22.41
C PRO A 49 13.96 23.52 22.00
N ALA A 50 13.03 23.71 22.95
CA ALA A 50 11.73 24.34 22.71
C ALA A 50 11.79 25.70 21.99
N LYS A 51 12.86 26.48 22.23
CA LYS A 51 13.06 27.82 21.65
C LYS A 51 13.33 27.80 20.13
N GLU A 52 13.74 26.66 19.58
CA GLU A 52 14.14 26.55 18.17
C GLU A 52 13.00 26.13 17.25
N TYR A 53 11.92 25.54 17.79
CA TYR A 53 10.76 25.08 17.00
C TYR A 53 10.10 26.15 16.12
N PRO A 54 9.99 27.44 16.51
CA PRO A 54 9.44 28.47 15.62
C PRO A 54 10.26 28.71 14.34
N LEU A 55 11.51 28.25 14.29
CA LEU A 55 12.39 28.36 13.12
C LEU A 55 12.40 27.08 12.27
N VAL A 56 11.76 26.00 12.75
CA VAL A 56 11.75 24.71 12.06
C VAL A 56 10.70 24.74 10.97
N THR A 57 11.10 24.38 9.75
CA THR A 57 10.20 24.22 8.62
C THR A 57 9.11 23.19 8.98
N PRO A 58 7.82 23.55 8.88
CA PRO A 58 6.73 22.62 9.08
C PRO A 58 6.82 21.41 8.13
N ASN A 59 6.29 20.26 8.56
CA ASN A 59 6.36 19.02 7.76
C ASN A 59 5.69 19.14 6.39
N GLU A 60 4.65 19.97 6.27
CA GLU A 60 3.93 20.20 5.01
C GLU A 60 4.76 20.96 3.96
N GLU A 61 5.74 21.76 4.40
CA GLU A 61 6.65 22.51 3.53
C GLU A 61 8.00 21.77 3.34
N ARG A 62 8.18 20.63 4.01
CA ARG A 62 9.44 19.88 4.03
C ARG A 62 9.57 18.97 2.81
N ASN A 63 10.68 19.07 2.09
CA ASN A 63 11.01 18.18 0.97
C ASN A 63 12.21 17.30 1.28
N LEU A 64 11.93 16.09 1.76
CA LEU A 64 12.95 15.13 2.16
C LEU A 64 13.83 14.64 1.01
N LEU A 65 13.28 14.52 -0.21
CA LEU A 65 14.01 14.06 -1.39
C LEU A 65 15.07 15.09 -1.80
N GLU A 66 14.76 16.38 -1.66
CA GLU A 66 15.73 17.45 -1.91
C GLU A 66 16.79 17.54 -0.81
N GLU A 67 16.40 17.38 0.45
CA GLU A 67 17.33 17.39 1.60
C GLU A 67 18.35 16.24 1.54
N ALA A 68 17.89 15.05 1.15
CA ALA A 68 18.72 13.86 1.05
C ALA A 68 19.55 13.80 -0.25
N LYS A 69 19.44 14.80 -1.14
CA LYS A 69 20.13 14.81 -2.43
C LYS A 69 21.64 14.89 -2.23
N GLY A 70 22.32 13.74 -2.38
CA GLY A 70 23.77 13.60 -2.15
C GLY A 70 24.13 12.91 -0.83
N PHE A 71 23.15 12.44 -0.06
CA PHE A 71 23.37 11.52 1.03
C PHE A 71 23.61 10.10 0.48
N GLU A 72 24.71 9.48 0.91
CA GLU A 72 25.06 8.11 0.57
C GLU A 72 24.99 7.28 1.86
N PRO A 73 24.03 6.34 2.02
CA PRO A 73 23.91 5.55 3.23
C PRO A 73 25.16 4.69 3.42
N SER A 74 25.74 4.71 4.62
CA SER A 74 26.97 3.98 4.94
C SER A 74 26.81 2.44 5.06
N GLY A 75 25.59 1.94 4.91
CA GLY A 75 25.27 0.52 4.82
C GLY A 75 24.85 0.18 3.39
N GLY A 76 25.69 -0.60 2.70
CA GLY A 76 25.57 -0.86 1.27
C GLY A 76 24.16 -1.23 0.82
N VAL A 77 23.73 -0.55 -0.24
CA VAL A 77 22.70 -1.02 -1.15
C VAL A 77 23.07 -2.46 -1.51
N VAL A 78 22.33 -3.45 -1.00
CA VAL A 78 22.33 -4.78 -1.61
C VAL A 78 21.62 -4.61 -2.94
N SER A 79 22.36 -4.05 -3.90
CA SER A 79 22.08 -4.20 -5.31
C SER A 79 22.40 -5.64 -5.61
N GLN A 80 21.39 -6.51 -5.49
CA GLN A 80 21.39 -7.74 -6.27
C GLN A 80 21.29 -7.32 -7.73
N GLU A 81 22.45 -7.04 -8.34
CA GLU A 81 22.61 -7.06 -9.78
C GLU A 81 22.40 -8.52 -10.22
N SER A 82 21.15 -8.92 -10.42
CA SER A 82 20.82 -10.03 -11.31
C SER A 82 20.74 -9.45 -12.72
N GLU A 83 21.93 -9.38 -13.32
CA GLU A 83 22.15 -9.16 -14.74
C GLU A 83 21.64 -10.40 -15.50
N GLU A 84 20.36 -10.42 -15.81
CA GLU A 84 19.80 -11.24 -16.90
C GLU A 84 19.06 -10.30 -17.86
N GLU A 85 19.84 -9.69 -18.75
CA GLU A 85 19.33 -9.25 -20.05
C GLU A 85 18.82 -10.49 -20.81
N GLU A 86 17.55 -10.83 -20.66
CA GLU A 86 16.82 -11.54 -21.71
C GLU A 86 15.56 -10.78 -22.10
N LEU A 87 15.68 -10.14 -23.26
CA LEU A 87 14.65 -9.58 -24.13
C LEU A 87 13.29 -10.29 -24.01
N VAL A 88 12.37 -9.75 -23.20
CA VAL A 88 10.94 -10.09 -23.33
C VAL A 88 10.25 -9.05 -24.22
N PRO A 89 9.78 -9.42 -25.43
CA PRO A 89 9.07 -8.49 -26.28
C PRO A 89 7.74 -8.10 -25.60
N SER A 90 7.58 -6.79 -25.37
CA SER A 90 6.35 -6.16 -24.94
C SER A 90 5.14 -6.72 -25.70
N PRO A 91 4.14 -7.36 -25.03
CA PRO A 91 2.88 -7.64 -25.68
C PRO A 91 2.18 -6.28 -25.85
N LYS A 92 2.02 -5.90 -27.11
CA LYS A 92 1.18 -4.79 -27.56
C LYS A 92 -0.15 -4.80 -26.80
N PRO A 93 -0.72 -3.65 -26.43
CA PRO A 93 -2.05 -3.62 -25.87
C PRO A 93 -3.00 -4.15 -26.95
N VAL A 94 -3.54 -5.35 -26.75
CA VAL A 94 -4.69 -5.82 -27.51
C VAL A 94 -5.84 -4.94 -27.03
N VAL A 95 -6.10 -3.89 -27.80
CA VAL A 95 -7.35 -3.15 -27.76
C VAL A 95 -8.45 -4.18 -27.95
N ALA A 96 -9.14 -4.53 -26.87
CA ALA A 96 -10.38 -5.29 -26.95
C ALA A 96 -11.34 -4.48 -27.83
N PRO A 97 -12.01 -5.09 -28.83
CA PRO A 97 -13.08 -4.41 -29.53
C PRO A 97 -14.18 -4.03 -28.51
N PRO A 98 -14.91 -2.91 -28.72
CA PRO A 98 -16.02 -2.56 -27.86
C PRO A 98 -17.06 -3.68 -27.94
N VAL A 99 -17.33 -4.33 -26.81
CA VAL A 99 -18.47 -5.26 -26.69
C VAL A 99 -19.74 -4.44 -26.97
N PRO A 100 -20.46 -4.71 -28.07
CA PRO A 100 -21.75 -4.06 -28.31
C PRO A 100 -22.74 -4.67 -27.31
N GLY A 101 -23.53 -3.79 -26.69
CA GLY A 101 -24.60 -4.20 -25.77
C GLY A 101 -25.52 -5.20 -26.44
N ASN A 102 -25.52 -6.42 -25.91
CA ASN A 102 -26.61 -7.36 -26.08
C ASN A 102 -26.89 -7.95 -24.69
N SER A 103 -28.09 -7.65 -24.21
CA SER A 103 -28.67 -8.15 -22.98
C SER A 103 -28.96 -9.65 -23.11
N ASP A 104 -27.99 -10.47 -22.73
CA ASP A 104 -28.16 -11.88 -22.40
C ASP A 104 -27.47 -12.13 -21.04
N PRO A 105 -28.10 -12.85 -20.08
CA PRO A 105 -27.55 -13.00 -18.74
C PRO A 105 -26.35 -13.94 -18.79
N LEU A 106 -25.18 -13.41 -18.44
CA LEU A 106 -23.96 -14.19 -18.21
C LEU A 106 -24.19 -15.15 -17.03
N PRO A 107 -23.64 -16.38 -17.08
CA PRO A 107 -23.65 -17.27 -15.92
C PRO A 107 -22.84 -16.62 -14.80
N MET A 108 -23.53 -16.19 -13.75
CA MET A 108 -22.91 -15.59 -12.56
C MET A 108 -21.92 -16.56 -11.93
N THR A 109 -20.73 -16.06 -11.63
CA THR A 109 -19.72 -16.80 -10.87
C THR A 109 -20.19 -17.02 -9.43
N LYS A 110 -19.62 -18.02 -8.75
CA LYS A 110 -20.00 -18.35 -7.36
C LYS A 110 -19.81 -17.16 -6.41
N ASP A 111 -18.79 -16.34 -6.67
CA ASP A 111 -18.45 -15.17 -5.86
C ASP A 111 -19.43 -14.00 -6.10
N GLU A 112 -19.84 -13.77 -7.35
CA GLU A 112 -20.88 -12.78 -7.67
C GLU A 112 -22.23 -13.15 -7.05
N LYS A 113 -22.55 -14.44 -7.01
CA LYS A 113 -23.77 -14.92 -6.34
C LYS A 113 -23.73 -14.69 -4.83
N ALA A 114 -22.56 -14.85 -4.21
CA ALA A 114 -22.40 -14.60 -2.78
C ALA A 114 -22.48 -13.10 -2.44
N LEU A 115 -21.98 -12.23 -3.33
CA LEU A 115 -22.11 -10.79 -3.15
C LEU A 115 -23.56 -10.30 -3.32
N LEU A 116 -24.30 -10.83 -4.30
CA LEU A 116 -25.71 -10.50 -4.50
C LEU A 116 -26.59 -10.91 -3.30
N ASP A 117 -26.30 -12.07 -2.69
CA ASP A 117 -26.99 -12.56 -1.49
C ASP A 117 -26.71 -11.64 -0.27
N LEU A 118 -25.47 -11.17 -0.13
CA LEU A 118 -25.08 -10.25 0.94
C LEU A 118 -25.65 -8.83 0.77
N ASP A 119 -25.81 -8.36 -0.47
CA ASP A 119 -26.44 -7.06 -0.76
C ASP A 119 -27.94 -7.09 -0.40
N ASP A 120 -28.65 -8.18 -0.76
CA ASP A 120 -30.06 -8.38 -0.41
C ASP A 120 -30.25 -8.47 1.13
N ASP A 121 -29.32 -9.11 1.84
CA ASP A 121 -29.32 -9.19 3.31
C ASP A 121 -29.07 -7.82 3.97
N LEU A 122 -28.28 -6.94 3.35
CA LEU A 122 -27.98 -5.61 3.87
C LEU A 122 -29.17 -4.66 3.76
N ASP A 123 -29.94 -4.74 2.67
CA ASP A 123 -31.16 -3.95 2.47
C ASP A 123 -32.27 -4.34 3.46
N ASN A 124 -32.23 -5.57 4.00
CA ASN A 124 -33.14 -6.05 5.03
C ASN A 124 -32.69 -5.71 6.46
N LEU A 125 -31.55 -5.06 6.64
CA LEU A 125 -31.05 -4.68 7.97
C LEU A 125 -31.76 -3.41 8.46
N ASP A 126 -32.73 -3.59 9.36
CA ASP A 126 -33.41 -2.48 10.03
C ASP A 126 -32.52 -1.92 11.16
N LEU A 127 -31.91 -0.76 10.89
CA LEU A 127 -31.01 -0.08 11.85
C LEU A 127 -31.79 0.73 12.89
N GLU A 128 -33.12 0.84 12.78
CA GLU A 128 -33.96 1.63 13.69
C GLU A 128 -34.18 0.95 15.06
N ASP A 129 -34.01 -0.38 15.12
CA ASP A 129 -34.16 -1.19 16.33
C ASP A 129 -32.86 -1.30 17.17
N ILE A 130 -31.79 -0.62 16.78
CA ILE A 130 -30.51 -0.64 17.52
C ILE A 130 -30.57 0.37 18.68
N ASP A 131 -30.75 -0.13 19.91
CA ASP A 131 -30.68 0.67 21.12
C ASP A 131 -29.21 1.05 21.45
N THR A 132 -28.83 2.27 21.07
CA THR A 132 -27.51 2.84 21.38
C THR A 132 -27.46 3.58 22.71
N THR A 133 -28.57 3.60 23.48
CA THR A 133 -28.65 4.36 24.75
C THR A 133 -27.94 3.69 25.93
N ASP A 134 -27.58 2.41 25.80
CA ASP A 134 -26.77 1.66 26.78
C ASP A 134 -25.26 1.85 26.60
N ILE A 135 -24.84 2.65 25.61
CA ILE A 135 -23.42 2.99 25.38
C ILE A 135 -23.13 4.38 25.97
N ASN A 136 -22.57 4.41 27.18
CA ASN A 136 -22.13 5.64 27.84
C ASN A 136 -20.80 6.14 27.26
N LEU A 137 -20.81 6.71 26.04
CA LEU A 137 -19.61 7.35 25.47
C LEU A 137 -19.09 8.52 26.33
N ASP A 138 -19.99 9.16 27.10
CA ASP A 138 -19.65 10.33 27.90
C ASP A 138 -18.90 9.99 29.21
N GLU A 139 -19.03 8.77 29.74
CA GLU A 139 -18.32 8.35 30.96
C GLU A 139 -16.90 7.82 30.67
N GLU A 140 -16.68 7.12 29.55
CA GLU A 140 -15.36 6.57 29.20
C GLU A 140 -14.35 7.67 28.79
N ILE A 141 -14.83 8.84 28.32
CA ILE A 141 -13.96 9.96 27.89
C ILE A 141 -13.45 10.82 29.06
N LEU A 142 -14.03 10.66 30.25
CA LEU A 142 -13.72 11.48 31.44
C LEU A 142 -12.76 10.80 32.43
N ASP A 143 -12.36 9.56 32.17
CA ASP A 143 -11.56 8.72 33.07
C ASP A 143 -10.04 8.68 32.74
N ASP A 144 -9.51 9.67 32.00
CA ASP A 144 -8.04 9.89 31.82
C ASP A 144 -7.58 11.29 32.26
#